data_AF-A0A261AD50-F1
#
_entry.id   AF-A0A261AD50-F1
#
_cell.length_a   1.000
_cell.length_b   1.000
_cell.length_c   1.000
_cell.angle_alpha   90.00
_cell.angle_beta   90.00
_cell.angle_gamma   90.00
#
_symmetry.space_group_name_H-M   'P 1'
#
loop_
_entity.id
_entity.type
_entity.pdbx_description
1 polymer ?
#
loop_
_entity_poly.entity_id
_entity_poly.type
_entity_poly.pdbx_seq_one_letter_code
_entity_poly.pdbx_strand_id
1 'polypeptide(L)'
;MRAVVQGYGGGRGIHAAMTGVQCTVCLQESTGPQGNRVPKLLLCGHTFCSRCIANLTERNRASCPSCRAVTENADTAIHNNFALFNNQ
;
A
#
# COMPACT_ATOMS: atom_id res chain seq x y z
N MET A 1 -9.64 -36.86 35.39
CA MET A 1 -8.41 -36.05 35.41
C MET A 1 -8.64 -34.75 34.64
N ARG A 2 -8.82 -33.67 35.41
CA ARG A 2 -8.50 -32.25 35.17
C ARG A 2 -8.62 -31.65 33.76
N ALA A 3 -9.51 -30.65 33.71
CA ALA A 3 -9.63 -29.58 32.73
C ALA A 3 -8.32 -28.90 32.33
N VAL A 4 -8.26 -28.37 31.11
CA VAL A 4 -8.05 -26.93 30.89
C VAL A 4 -8.75 -26.47 29.60
N VAL A 5 -9.55 -25.44 29.80
CA VAL A 5 -10.24 -24.58 28.83
C VAL A 5 -9.31 -24.06 27.74
N GLN A 6 -9.67 -24.28 26.48
CA GLN A 6 -9.07 -23.55 25.36
C GLN A 6 -9.93 -22.34 25.00
N GLY A 7 -9.81 -21.29 25.82
CA GLY A 7 -10.42 -19.99 25.57
C GLY A 7 -9.34 -18.98 25.25
N TYR A 8 -9.02 -18.79 23.97
CA TYR A 8 -8.30 -17.61 23.52
C TYR A 8 -9.33 -16.62 22.97
N GLY A 9 -9.70 -15.67 23.82
CA GLY A 9 -10.34 -14.45 23.38
C GLY A 9 -9.36 -13.63 22.53
N GLY A 10 -9.85 -13.14 21.40
CA GLY A 10 -9.18 -12.15 20.57
C GLY A 10 -10.27 -11.38 19.86
N GLY A 11 -10.58 -10.21 20.39
CA GLY A 11 -11.79 -9.45 20.12
C GLY A 11 -12.09 -9.26 18.65
N ARG A 12 -13.40 -9.22 18.38
CA ARG A 12 -14.01 -8.67 17.18
C ARG A 12 -13.61 -7.19 17.11
N GLY A 13 -12.44 -6.93 16.54
CA GLY A 13 -12.08 -5.60 16.09
C GLY A 13 -12.99 -5.27 14.92
N ILE A 14 -14.10 -4.61 15.23
CA ILE A 14 -14.70 -3.63 14.34
C ILE A 14 -13.65 -2.56 14.05
N HIS A 15 -12.66 -2.88 13.21
CA HIS A 15 -11.94 -1.84 12.52
C HIS A 15 -12.96 -1.25 11.56
N ALA A 16 -13.56 -0.16 12.02
CA ALA A 16 -14.23 0.81 11.17
C ALA A 16 -13.51 0.83 9.82
N ALA A 17 -14.26 0.62 8.75
CA ALA A 17 -13.77 0.70 7.40
C ALA A 17 -13.25 2.12 7.12
N MET A 18 -12.07 2.47 7.63
CA MET A 18 -11.17 3.32 6.91
C MET A 18 -10.75 2.44 5.73
N THR A 19 -11.23 2.78 4.56
CA THR A 19 -10.92 2.11 3.29
C THR A 19 -9.43 2.28 3.00
N GLY A 20 -8.58 1.57 3.74
CA GLY A 20 -7.14 1.56 3.56
C GLY A 20 -6.86 0.91 2.22
N VAL A 21 -6.25 1.65 1.29
CA VAL A 21 -5.84 1.07 0.01
C VAL A 21 -4.77 0.03 0.27
N GLN A 22 -5.05 -1.23 -0.02
CA GLN A 22 -4.07 -2.31 0.08
C GLN A 22 -3.17 -2.30 -1.15
N CYS A 23 -1.86 -2.36 -0.95
CA CYS A 23 -0.91 -2.53 -2.04
C CYS A 23 -1.03 -3.95 -2.62
N THR A 24 -1.23 -4.10 -3.93
CA THR A 24 -1.38 -5.42 -4.56
C THR A 24 -0.06 -6.19 -4.70
N VAL A 25 1.09 -5.54 -4.46
CA VAL A 25 2.43 -6.16 -4.53
C VAL A 25 2.79 -6.85 -3.22
N CYS A 26 2.66 -6.15 -2.09
CA CYS A 26 3.02 -6.69 -0.78
C CYS A 26 1.81 -7.09 0.07
N LEU A 27 0.58 -6.86 -0.41
CA LEU A 27 -0.68 -7.14 0.30
C LEU A 27 -0.78 -6.48 1.67
N GLN A 28 -0.09 -5.35 1.84
CA GLN A 28 -0.10 -4.56 3.06
C GLN A 28 -0.95 -3.30 2.89
N GLU A 29 -1.59 -2.87 3.97
CA GLU A 29 -2.30 -1.60 4.04
C GLU A 29 -1.36 -0.42 3.77
N SER A 30 -1.83 0.52 2.94
CA SER A 30 -1.16 1.79 2.73
C SER A 30 -1.37 2.67 3.96
N THR A 31 -0.30 3.29 4.43
CA THR A 31 -0.35 4.20 5.56
C THR A 31 -0.63 5.61 5.07
N GLY A 32 -1.11 6.48 5.98
CA GLY A 32 -1.26 7.92 5.77
C GLY A 32 -0.02 8.61 5.17
N PRO A 33 -0.13 9.89 4.77
CA PRO A 33 0.95 10.64 4.12
C PRO A 33 2.24 10.75 4.96
N GLN A 34 2.16 10.59 6.28
CA GLN A 34 3.33 10.56 7.18
C GLN A 34 3.84 9.14 7.49
N GLY A 35 3.22 8.12 6.90
CA GLY A 35 3.56 6.72 7.14
C GLY A 35 4.64 6.19 6.21
N ASN A 36 5.09 4.97 6.47
CA ASN A 36 6.16 4.33 5.70
C ASN A 36 5.65 3.56 4.46
N ARG A 37 4.34 3.56 4.23
CA ARG A 37 3.69 2.89 3.09
C ARG A 37 2.72 3.85 2.39
N VAL A 38 3.19 5.06 2.12
CA VAL A 38 2.39 6.06 1.39
C VAL A 38 2.08 5.52 0.00
N PRO A 39 0.81 5.57 -0.45
CA PRO A 39 0.44 5.16 -1.79
C PRO A 39 1.02 6.13 -2.83
N LYS A 40 1.72 5.58 -3.81
CA LYS A 40 2.37 6.25 -4.93
C LYS A 40 1.65 5.90 -6.23
N LEU A 41 1.33 6.92 -7.02
CA LEU A 41 0.67 6.82 -8.31
C LEU A 41 1.71 6.83 -9.44
N LEU A 42 1.73 5.78 -10.25
CA LEU A 42 2.51 5.73 -11.48
C LEU A 42 1.78 6.50 -12.60
N LEU A 43 2.52 6.90 -13.64
CA LEU A 43 1.95 7.57 -14.83
C LEU A 43 0.86 6.74 -15.52
N CYS A 44 0.91 5.41 -15.38
CA CYS A 44 -0.12 4.52 -15.91
C CYS A 44 -1.43 4.51 -15.11
N GLY A 45 -1.53 5.28 -14.01
CA GLY A 45 -2.73 5.36 -13.17
C GLY A 45 -2.81 4.29 -12.06
N HIS A 46 -1.84 3.37 -11.98
CA HIS A 46 -1.82 2.36 -10.92
C HIS A 46 -1.13 2.88 -9.65
N THR A 47 -1.69 2.50 -8.50
CA THR A 47 -1.19 2.92 -7.18
C THR A 47 -0.57 1.76 -6.43
N PHE A 48 0.64 1.97 -5.88
CA PHE A 48 1.34 0.99 -5.04
C PHE A 48 2.01 1.70 -3.87
N CYS A 49 2.36 1.01 -2.78
CA CYS A 49 3.02 1.67 -1.66
C CYS A 49 4.47 2.09 -2.01
N SER A 50 4.95 3.16 -1.36
CA SER A 50 6.28 3.74 -1.55
C SER A 50 7.41 2.72 -1.44
N ARG A 51 7.31 1.76 -0.51
CA ARG A 51 8.27 0.67 -0.34
C ARG A 51 8.37 -0.23 -1.56
N CYS A 52 7.22 -0.62 -2.13
CA CYS A 52 7.18 -1.45 -3.33
C CYS A 52 7.70 -0.68 -4.54
N ILE A 53 7.32 0.59 -4.68
CA ILE A 53 7.86 1.43 -5.76
C ILE A 53 9.36 1.59 -5.64
N ALA A 54 9.90 1.83 -4.45
CA ALA A 54 11.34 1.93 -4.25
C ALA A 54 12.09 0.63 -4.66
N ASN A 55 11.49 -0.54 -4.41
CA ASN A 55 12.06 -1.82 -4.85
C ASN A 55 11.92 -2.07 -6.36
N LEU A 56 10.84 -1.57 -6.97
CA LEU A 56 10.58 -1.71 -8.41
C LEU A 56 11.30 -0.65 -9.25
N THR A 57 11.83 0.39 -8.61
CA THR A 57 12.56 1.47 -9.27
C THR A 57 14.03 1.10 -9.37
N GLU A 58 14.50 0.91 -10.61
CA GLU A 58 15.91 0.68 -10.89
C GLU A 58 16.38 1.72 -11.93
N ARG A 59 17.56 2.32 -11.71
CA ARG A 59 18.13 3.33 -12.63
C ARG A 59 17.14 4.45 -13.00
N ASN A 60 16.37 4.94 -12.02
CA ASN A 60 15.37 5.99 -12.20
C ASN A 60 14.20 5.61 -13.15
N ARG A 61 13.96 4.29 -13.32
CA ARG A 61 12.84 3.75 -14.09
C ARG A 61 12.03 2.79 -13.23
N ALA A 62 10.72 2.90 -13.26
CA ALA A 62 9.82 2.02 -12.51
C ALA A 62 8.89 1.26 -13.46
N SER A 63 8.81 -0.05 -13.28
CA SER A 63 7.95 -0.93 -14.06
C SER A 63 6.65 -1.19 -13.31
N CYS A 64 5.50 -0.90 -13.92
CA CYS A 64 4.20 -1.23 -13.32
C CYS A 64 3.98 -2.75 -13.32
N PRO A 65 3.74 -3.39 -12.17
CA PRO A 65 3.48 -4.83 -12.12
C PRO A 65 2.09 -5.23 -12.67
N SER A 66 1.14 -4.28 -12.74
CA SER A 66 -0.22 -4.54 -13.25
C SER A 66 -0.29 -4.48 -14.78
N CYS A 67 0.25 -3.42 -15.38
CA CYS A 67 0.11 -3.16 -16.82
C CYS A 67 1.44 -3.13 -17.58
N ARG A 68 2.56 -3.41 -16.93
CA ARG A 68 3.93 -3.40 -17.50
C ARG A 68 4.38 -2.06 -18.11
N ALA A 69 3.61 -0.99 -17.90
CA ALA A 69 3.99 0.35 -18.30
C ALA A 69 5.27 0.78 -17.55
N VAL A 70 6.24 1.29 -18.30
CA VAL A 70 7.49 1.82 -17.74
C VAL A 70 7.31 3.32 -17.51
N THR A 71 7.59 3.75 -16.29
CA THR A 71 7.69 5.17 -15.93
C THR A 71 9.16 5.52 -15.90
N GLU A 72 9.61 6.30 -16.88
CA GLU A 72 10.93 6.95 -16.81
C GLU A 72 10.90 8.12 -15.84
N ASN A 73 12.07 8.57 -15.39
CA ASN A 73 12.18 9.69 -14.46
C ASN A 73 11.41 9.47 -13.15
N ALA A 74 11.47 8.25 -12.59
CA ALA A 74 10.65 7.80 -11.47
C ALA A 74 10.71 8.72 -10.23
N ASP A 75 11.81 9.43 -10.04
CA ASP A 75 11.99 10.42 -8.96
C ASP A 75 11.00 11.59 -9.07
N THR A 76 10.74 12.07 -10.29
CA THR A 76 9.87 13.23 -10.55
C THR A 76 8.49 12.82 -11.07
N ALA A 77 8.39 11.68 -11.75
CA ALA A 77 7.16 11.24 -12.42
C ALA A 77 6.18 10.51 -11.48
N ILE A 78 6.65 9.97 -10.36
CA ILE A 78 5.82 9.20 -9.42
C ILE A 78 5.40 10.08 -8.24
N HIS A 79 4.10 10.34 -8.15
CA HIS A 79 3.54 11.26 -7.16
C HIS A 79 2.82 10.50 -6.04
N ASN A 80 2.66 11.14 -4.88
CA ASN A 80 1.77 10.59 -3.84
C ASN A 80 0.32 10.63 -4.35
N ASN A 81 -0.45 9.57 -4.11
CA ASN A 81 -1.87 9.58 -4.46
C ASN A 81 -2.68 10.24 -3.33
N PHE A 82 -2.84 11.56 -3.39
CA PHE A 82 -3.57 12.36 -2.38
C PHE A 82 -5.08 12.08 -2.38
N ALA A 83 -5.63 11.55 -3.48
CA ALA A 83 -7.05 11.22 -3.60
C ALA A 83 -7.49 10.15 -2.59
N LEU A 84 -6.55 9.35 -2.08
CA LEU A 84 -6.82 8.33 -1.07
C LEU A 84 -6.99 8.86 0.35
N PHE A 85 -6.71 10.16 0.57
CA PHE A 85 -6.81 10.80 1.87
C PHE A 85 -7.91 11.88 1.92
N ASN A 86 -8.50 12.24 0.78
CA ASN A 86 -9.34 13.44 0.67
C ASN A 86 -10.86 13.16 0.69
N ASN A 87 -11.27 11.93 1.00
CA ASN A 87 -12.68 11.54 1.15
C ASN A 87 -13.02 11.20 2.61
N GLN A 88 -12.40 11.91 3.55
CA GLN A 88 -12.62 11.77 4.99
C GLN A 88 -13.12 13.08 5.59
#